data_AF-A0AAQ3NTK0-F1
#
_entry.id   AF-A0AAQ3NTK0-F1
#
_cell.length_a   1.000
_cell.length_b   1.000
_cell.length_c   1.000
_cell.angle_alpha   90.00
_cell.angle_beta   90.00
_cell.angle_gamma   90.00
#
_symmetry.space_group_name_H-M   'P 1'
#
loop_
_entity.id
_entity.type
_entity.pdbx_description
1 polymer ?
#
loop_
_entity_poly.entity_id
_entity_poly.type
_entity_poly.pdbx_seq_one_letter_code
_entity_poly.pdbx_strand_id
1 'polypeptide(L)'
;SLEFLDLSRNHLVGSIPSSLAQIYRLTVLDLSHNYLSGKIPTGTQLQSFDASKYEDNVDFCGPPLKKLCIGGMARQGPTIKFQEDDNFIFNREYYISMTIGFVISFWGVFGSILIIRSWRH
;
A
#
# COMPACT_ATOMS: atom_id res chain seq x y z
N SER A 1 -21.22 -4.04 -24.73
CA SER A 1 -19.77 -3.81 -24.62
C SER A 1 -19.51 -3.28 -23.23
N LEU A 2 -18.65 -3.91 -22.44
CA LEU A 2 -18.24 -3.37 -21.14
C LEU A 2 -16.77 -2.94 -21.27
N GLU A 3 -16.50 -1.69 -20.92
CA GLU A 3 -15.18 -1.07 -21.08
C GLU A 3 -14.63 -0.59 -19.74
N PHE A 4 -15.49 -0.11 -18.85
CA PHE A 4 -15.13 0.39 -17.53
C PHE A 4 -15.85 -0.44 -16.45
N LEU A 5 -15.08 -0.94 -15.49
CA LEU A 5 -15.60 -1.65 -14.33
C LEU A 5 -14.81 -1.25 -13.08
N ASP A 6 -15.44 -0.46 -12.23
CA ASP A 6 -14.91 -0.12 -10.90
C ASP A 6 -15.75 -0.84 -9.85
N LEU A 7 -15.12 -1.75 -9.11
CA LEU A 7 -15.69 -2.45 -7.97
C LEU A 7 -14.81 -2.24 -6.73
N SER A 8 -13.98 -1.20 -6.74
CA SER A 8 -13.11 -0.88 -5.61
C SER A 8 -13.93 -0.62 -4.34
N ARG A 9 -13.34 -0.90 -3.17
CA ARG A 9 -13.93 -0.60 -1.85
C ARG A 9 -15.29 -1.25 -1.63
N ASN A 10 -15.40 -2.51 -2.00
CA ASN A 10 -16.57 -3.32 -1.72
C ASN A 10 -16.20 -4.49 -0.79
N HIS A 11 -17.20 -5.29 -0.41
CA HIS A 11 -16.99 -6.48 0.40
C HIS A 11 -17.06 -7.75 -0.46
N LEU A 12 -16.57 -7.72 -1.70
CA LEU A 12 -16.58 -8.88 -2.58
C LEU A 12 -15.64 -9.94 -2.04
N VAL A 13 -16.09 -11.20 -2.06
CA VAL A 13 -15.36 -12.37 -1.55
C VAL A 13 -15.21 -13.42 -2.66
N GLY A 14 -14.20 -14.27 -2.52
CA GLY A 14 -13.94 -15.38 -3.45
C GLY A 14 -12.98 -14.99 -4.59
N SER A 15 -12.89 -15.85 -5.60
CA SER A 15 -11.96 -15.67 -6.72
C SER A 15 -12.55 -14.86 -7.88
N ILE A 16 -11.67 -14.28 -8.70
CA ILE A 16 -12.07 -13.63 -9.94
C ILE A 16 -12.69 -14.68 -10.87
N PRO A 17 -13.96 -14.54 -11.28
CA PRO A 17 -14.59 -15.50 -12.17
C PRO A 17 -13.92 -15.46 -13.55
N SER A 18 -13.78 -16.63 -14.19
CA SER A 18 -13.17 -16.76 -15.52
C SER A 18 -13.93 -15.97 -16.60
N SER A 19 -15.22 -15.72 -16.40
CA SER A 19 -16.03 -14.86 -17.29
C SER A 19 -15.53 -13.42 -17.32
N LEU A 20 -15.01 -12.88 -16.21
CA LEU A 20 -14.46 -11.52 -16.16
C LEU A 20 -13.16 -11.42 -16.98
N ALA A 21 -12.38 -12.51 -17.03
CA ALA A 21 -11.21 -12.61 -17.89
C ALA A 21 -11.54 -12.65 -19.39
N GLN A 22 -12.79 -12.95 -19.76
CA GLN A 22 -13.26 -13.04 -21.15
C GLN A 22 -13.84 -11.71 -21.68
N ILE A 23 -13.80 -10.62 -20.91
CA ILE A 23 -14.36 -9.34 -21.35
C ILE A 23 -13.31 -8.52 -22.12
N TYR A 24 -12.94 -8.95 -23.32
CA TYR A 24 -11.77 -8.44 -24.08
C TYR A 24 -11.74 -6.91 -24.35
N ARG A 25 -12.86 -6.21 -24.16
CA ARG A 25 -12.97 -4.75 -24.40
C ARG A 25 -12.79 -3.93 -23.11
N LEU A 26 -12.48 -4.57 -21.99
CA LEU A 26 -12.30 -3.89 -20.72
C LEU A 26 -11.01 -3.06 -20.75
N THR A 27 -11.15 -1.74 -20.66
CA THR A 27 -10.05 -0.76 -20.65
C THR A 27 -9.71 -0.29 -19.24
N VAL A 28 -10.69 -0.29 -18.34
CA VAL A 28 -10.50 0.08 -16.94
C VAL A 28 -11.13 -0.97 -16.03
N LEU A 29 -10.32 -1.48 -15.12
CA LEU A 29 -10.73 -2.38 -14.06
C LEU A 29 -10.16 -1.88 -12.73
N ASP A 30 -10.99 -1.84 -11.69
CA ASP A 30 -10.53 -1.66 -10.32
C ASP A 30 -11.23 -2.64 -9.39
N LEU A 31 -10.45 -3.52 -8.76
CA LEU A 31 -10.90 -4.50 -7.76
C LEU A 31 -10.24 -4.24 -6.39
N SER A 32 -9.60 -3.09 -6.22
CA SER A 32 -8.86 -2.77 -4.99
C SER A 32 -9.78 -2.72 -3.76
N HIS A 33 -9.21 -2.93 -2.57
CA HIS A 33 -9.93 -2.85 -1.30
C HIS A 33 -11.18 -3.76 -1.26
N ASN A 34 -11.00 -5.05 -1.51
CA ASN A 34 -12.03 -6.09 -1.38
C ASN A 34 -11.49 -7.28 -0.57
N TYR A 35 -12.30 -8.32 -0.39
CA TYR A 35 -11.93 -9.57 0.28
C TYR A 35 -11.77 -10.72 -0.73
N LEU A 36 -11.29 -10.41 -1.94
CA LEU A 36 -11.08 -11.41 -2.98
C LEU A 36 -9.85 -12.28 -2.67
N SER A 37 -9.89 -13.52 -3.16
CA SER A 37 -8.91 -14.56 -2.83
C SER A 37 -8.48 -15.37 -4.05
N GLY A 38 -7.31 -15.99 -3.94
CA GLY A 38 -6.78 -16.91 -4.95
C GLY A 38 -5.86 -16.25 -5.98
N LYS A 39 -5.57 -16.98 -7.06
CA LYS A 39 -4.61 -16.56 -8.07
C LYS A 39 -5.28 -15.69 -9.13
N ILE A 40 -4.64 -14.58 -9.51
CA ILE A 40 -5.06 -13.79 -10.67
C ILE A 40 -4.92 -14.65 -11.95
N PRO A 41 -5.99 -14.83 -12.74
CA PRO A 41 -5.95 -15.65 -13.95
C PRO A 41 -4.85 -15.21 -14.94
N THR A 42 -3.91 -16.12 -15.22
CA THR A 42 -2.77 -15.86 -16.11
C THR A 42 -3.13 -16.00 -17.57
N GLY A 43 -2.47 -15.26 -18.47
CA GLY A 43 -2.77 -15.32 -19.91
C GLY A 43 -4.07 -14.62 -20.29
N THR A 44 -4.55 -13.72 -19.44
CA THR A 44 -5.77 -12.94 -19.64
C THR A 44 -5.43 -11.46 -19.60
N GLN A 45 -6.34 -10.61 -20.09
CA GLN A 45 -6.22 -9.15 -19.96
C GLN A 45 -6.06 -8.67 -18.52
N LEU A 46 -6.42 -9.48 -17.52
CA LEU A 46 -6.26 -9.12 -16.11
C LEU A 46 -4.78 -8.88 -15.76
N GLN A 47 -3.85 -9.47 -16.51
CA GLN A 47 -2.43 -9.26 -16.30
C GLN A 47 -1.89 -7.96 -16.91
N SER A 48 -2.65 -7.29 -17.78
CA SER A 48 -2.22 -6.00 -18.34
C SER A 48 -2.53 -4.82 -17.44
N PHE A 49 -3.41 -5.00 -16.46
CA PHE A 49 -3.70 -3.95 -15.49
C PHE A 49 -2.61 -3.85 -14.43
N ASP A 50 -2.44 -2.65 -13.90
CA ASP A 50 -1.45 -2.39 -12.86
C ASP A 50 -1.80 -3.10 -11.54
N ALA A 51 -0.77 -3.37 -10.74
CA ALA A 51 -0.90 -4.04 -9.45
C ALA A 51 -1.83 -3.29 -8.48
N SER A 52 -1.87 -1.95 -8.59
CA SER A 52 -2.78 -1.09 -7.81
C SER A 52 -4.26 -1.48 -7.95
N LYS A 53 -4.66 -2.02 -9.09
CA LYS A 53 -6.05 -2.46 -9.35
C LYS A 53 -6.48 -3.67 -8.54
N TYR A 54 -5.53 -4.34 -7.89
CA TYR A 54 -5.75 -5.53 -7.08
C TYR A 54 -5.28 -5.33 -5.62
N GLU A 55 -4.87 -4.12 -5.25
CA GLU A 55 -4.35 -3.79 -3.93
C GLU A 55 -5.38 -4.06 -2.82
N ASP A 56 -4.90 -4.26 -1.60
CA ASP A 56 -5.74 -4.47 -0.41
C ASP A 56 -6.73 -5.64 -0.51
N ASN A 57 -6.38 -6.66 -1.29
CA ASN A 57 -7.02 -7.97 -1.25
C ASN A 57 -6.10 -8.97 -0.52
N VAL A 58 -6.51 -9.38 0.67
CA VAL A 58 -5.68 -10.16 1.61
C VAL A 58 -5.14 -11.46 1.00
N ASP A 59 -5.91 -12.12 0.14
CA ASP A 59 -5.62 -13.46 -0.36
C ASP A 59 -5.34 -13.53 -1.87
N PHE A 60 -5.17 -12.39 -2.55
CA PHE A 60 -4.70 -12.39 -3.93
C PHE A 60 -3.21 -12.72 -4.05
N CYS A 61 -2.85 -13.38 -5.13
CA CYS A 61 -1.46 -13.69 -5.47
C CYS A 61 -1.30 -13.91 -6.99
N GLY A 62 -0.05 -13.86 -7.45
CA GLY A 62 0.34 -14.02 -8.85
C GLY A 62 0.45 -12.67 -9.59
N PRO A 63 1.11 -12.65 -10.77
CA PRO A 63 1.27 -11.44 -11.55
C PRO A 63 -0.10 -10.82 -11.92
N PRO A 64 -0.27 -9.49 -11.85
CA PRO A 64 0.76 -8.44 -11.71
C PRO A 64 1.28 -8.17 -10.29
N LEU A 65 0.75 -8.84 -9.26
CA LEU A 65 1.22 -8.66 -7.88
C LEU A 65 2.59 -9.33 -7.66
N LYS A 66 3.43 -8.72 -6.81
CA LYS A 66 4.71 -9.31 -6.33
C LYS A 66 4.51 -10.50 -5.38
N LYS A 67 3.27 -10.82 -5.03
CA LYS A 67 2.89 -11.86 -4.07
C LYS A 67 2.83 -13.23 -4.76
N LEU A 68 3.63 -14.18 -4.29
CA LEU A 68 3.71 -15.52 -4.86
C LEU A 68 2.56 -16.42 -4.38
N CYS A 69 1.99 -17.22 -5.28
CA CYS A 69 1.04 -18.27 -4.93
C CYS A 69 1.80 -19.58 -4.65
N ILE A 70 1.71 -20.13 -3.43
CA ILE A 70 2.29 -21.45 -3.11
C ILE A 70 1.15 -22.37 -2.67
N GLY A 71 0.91 -23.44 -3.44
CA GLY A 71 -0.12 -24.45 -3.11
C GLY A 71 -1.57 -23.93 -3.18
N GLY A 72 -1.85 -22.90 -3.99
CA GLY A 72 -3.19 -22.32 -4.12
C GLY A 72 -3.60 -21.35 -3.01
N MET A 73 -2.71 -21.11 -2.04
CA MET A 73 -2.89 -20.11 -0.99
C MET A 73 -1.81 -19.04 -1.04
N ALA A 74 -2.22 -17.82 -0.73
CA ALA A 74 -1.34 -16.72 -0.41
C ALA A 74 -0.68 -16.97 0.95
N ARG A 75 0.44 -17.70 1.01
CA ARG A 75 1.28 -17.67 2.23
C ARG A 75 2.18 -16.44 2.17
N GLN A 76 2.06 -15.58 3.18
CA GLN A 76 3.15 -14.68 3.56
C GLN A 76 4.33 -15.57 4.01
N GLY A 77 5.17 -15.98 3.06
CA GLY A 77 6.56 -16.34 3.34
C GLY A 77 7.28 -15.09 3.86
N PRO A 78 8.44 -15.25 4.55
CA PRO A 78 9.09 -14.17 5.28
C PRO A 78 9.16 -12.93 4.38
N THR A 79 8.62 -11.83 4.87
CA THR A 79 8.70 -10.52 4.25
C THR A 79 10.17 -10.20 3.97
N ILE A 80 10.67 -10.57 2.79
CA ILE A 80 11.71 -9.79 2.14
C ILE A 80 10.99 -8.49 1.80
N LYS A 81 11.08 -7.52 2.72
CA LYS A 81 10.60 -6.16 2.52
C LYS A 81 11.43 -5.52 1.41
N PHE A 82 11.11 -5.81 0.15
CA PHE A 82 11.16 -4.80 -0.90
C PHE A 82 9.76 -4.18 -0.99
N GLN A 83 9.33 -3.69 0.17
CA GLN A 83 8.20 -2.82 0.31
C GLN A 83 8.80 -1.42 0.22
N GLU A 84 8.77 -0.83 -0.96
CA GLU A 84 8.72 0.63 -1.10
C GLU A 84 7.37 1.06 -0.51
N ASP A 85 7.31 1.10 0.83
CA ASP A 85 6.27 1.80 1.56
C ASP A 85 6.63 3.29 1.49
N ASP A 86 6.34 3.90 0.35
CA ASP A 86 6.45 5.34 0.14
C ASP A 86 5.44 6.13 0.99
N ASN A 87 4.69 5.48 1.89
CA ASN A 87 3.83 6.14 2.88
C ASN A 87 4.27 5.90 4.33
N PHE A 88 5.12 4.91 4.60
CA PHE A 88 5.66 4.64 5.94
C PHE A 88 6.92 5.47 6.23
N ILE A 89 7.70 5.76 5.19
CA ILE A 89 8.89 6.62 5.31
C ILE A 89 8.48 8.07 5.58
N PHE A 90 7.51 8.62 4.83
CA PHE A 90 7.10 10.04 4.94
C PHE A 90 6.46 10.39 6.28
N ASN A 91 5.60 9.52 6.84
CA ASN A 91 4.99 9.77 8.15
C ASN A 91 6.02 9.71 9.29
N ARG A 92 7.04 8.85 9.17
CA ARG A 92 8.11 8.73 10.17
C ARG A 92 9.06 9.92 10.10
N GLU A 93 9.46 10.35 8.90
CA GLU A 93 10.31 11.53 8.71
C GLU A 93 9.63 12.82 9.14
N TYR A 94 8.34 13.00 8.81
CA TYR A 94 7.55 14.14 9.27
C TYR A 94 7.45 14.17 10.80
N TYR A 95 7.10 13.07 11.45
CA TYR A 95 6.94 13.01 12.90
C TYR A 95 8.27 13.15 13.66
N ILE A 96 9.36 12.60 13.11
CA ILE A 96 10.71 12.80 13.64
C ILE A 96 11.11 14.28 13.51
N SER A 97 10.85 14.92 12.37
CA SER A 97 11.16 16.35 12.17
C SER A 97 10.38 17.25 13.14
N MET A 98 9.10 16.97 13.38
CA MET A 98 8.26 17.68 14.35
C MET A 98 8.82 17.55 15.77
N THR A 99 9.26 16.35 16.15
CA THR A 99 9.82 16.08 17.48
C THR A 99 11.16 16.79 17.68
N ILE A 100 12.07 16.68 16.72
CA ILE A 100 13.40 17.32 16.79
C ILE A 100 13.27 18.85 16.82
N GLY A 101 12.38 19.41 15.99
CA GLY A 101 12.15 20.86 15.95
C GLY A 101 11.66 21.42 17.29
N PHE A 102 10.75 20.71 17.97
CA PHE A 102 10.27 21.10 19.30
C PHE A 102 11.40 21.08 20.33
N VAL A 103 12.22 20.03 20.35
CA VAL A 103 13.33 19.90 21.31
C VAL A 103 14.37 21.02 21.09
N ILE A 104 14.80 21.27 19.85
CA ILE A 104 15.79 22.31 19.56
C ILE A 104 15.25 23.69 19.92
N SER A 105 13.99 23.99 19.58
CA SER A 105 13.39 25.29 19.85
C SER A 105 13.17 25.53 21.34
N PHE A 106 12.66 24.52 22.04
CA PHE A 106 12.37 24.62 23.47
C PHE A 106 13.66 24.76 24.28
N TRP A 107 14.64 23.87 24.07
CA TRP A 107 15.89 23.88 24.83
C TRP A 107 16.86 24.98 24.38
N GLY A 108 16.84 25.36 23.10
CA GLY A 108 17.60 26.50 22.60
C GLY A 108 17.19 27.79 23.31
N VAL A 109 15.89 28.12 23.30
CA VAL A 109 15.39 29.35 23.92
C VAL A 109 15.53 29.32 25.44
N PHE A 110 15.13 28.22 26.11
CA PHE A 110 15.25 28.13 27.56
C PHE A 110 16.71 28.11 28.03
N GLY A 111 17.56 27.37 27.32
CA GLY A 111 19.00 27.32 27.60
C GLY A 111 19.67 28.68 27.45
N SER A 112 19.37 29.40 26.36
CA SER A 112 19.87 30.77 26.16
C SER A 112 19.42 31.72 27.28
N ILE A 113 18.15 31.67 27.69
CA ILE A 113 17.62 32.53 28.76
C ILE A 113 18.27 32.22 30.11
N LEU A 114 18.49 30.94 30.42
CA LEU A 114 19.13 30.52 31.67
C LEU A 114 20.61 30.92 31.71
N ILE A 115 21.34 30.81 30.60
CA ILE A 115 22.75 31.25 30.51
C ILE A 115 22.84 32.77 30.66
N ILE A 116 21.98 33.55 29.99
CA ILE A 116 21.97 35.02 30.12
C ILE A 116 21.64 35.45 31.55
N ARG A 117 20.77 34.71 32.26
CA ARG A 117 20.51 34.95 33.69
C ARG A 117 21.70 34.58 34.59
N SER A 118 22.44 33.52 34.26
CA SER A 118 23.60 33.08 35.03
C SER A 118 24.80 34.03 34.91
N TRP A 119 24.92 34.78 33.81
CA TRP A 119 25.96 35.80 33.61
C TRP A 119 25.62 37.15 34.25
N ARG A 120 24.46 37.26 34.89
CA ARG A 120 23.97 38.50 35.51
C ARG A 120 24.19 38.53 37.03
N HIS A 121 25.11 37.70 37.54
CA HIS A 121 25.47 37.61 38.95
C HIS A 121 26.98 37.67 39.15
#